data_AF-A0A182K1M0-F1
#
_entry.id   AF-A0A182K1M0-F1
#
_cell.length_a   1.000
_cell.length_b   1.000
_cell.length_c   1.000
_cell.angle_alpha   90.00
_cell.angle_beta   90.00
_cell.angle_gamma   90.00
#
_symmetry.space_group_name_H-M   'P 1'
#
loop_
_entity.id
_entity.type
_entity.pdbx_description
1 polymer ?
#
loop_
_entity_poly.entity_id
_entity_poly.type
_entity_poly.pdbx_seq_one_letter_code
_entity_poly.pdbx_strand_id
1 'polypeptide(L)'
;MAYLIVLECSNNFDARGKSLQQAIHWSDEAVLKSKAYFYYDTNPPALRIKGVKQEDAGLYRCRVDFHKSPTKNCRIQLDVLVPPAKITILDDQGAAVLNNVVGPYRENADINMTCISSGGQPTPKVTWWREHALLDDSYHVLPDGTVKNVLYLEKLSRHDLHSMSPKWKKVTRQLSLPTYLDEK
;
A
#
# COMPACT_ATOMS: atom_id res chain seq x y z
N MET A 1 6.33 -7.67 8.24
CA MET A 1 4.87 -7.74 8.09
C MET A 1 4.57 -8.86 7.11
N ALA A 2 4.01 -9.99 7.58
CA ALA A 2 3.61 -11.08 6.70
C ALA A 2 2.18 -10.78 6.22
N TYR A 3 2.02 -10.42 4.96
CA TYR A 3 0.71 -10.24 4.37
C TYR A 3 0.20 -11.60 3.88
N LEU A 4 -1.05 -11.91 4.21
CA LEU A 4 -1.81 -13.03 3.67
C LEU A 4 -2.73 -12.45 2.60
N ILE A 5 -2.63 -12.96 1.37
CA ILE A 5 -3.50 -12.51 0.28
C ILE A 5 -4.42 -13.65 -0.10
N VAL A 6 -5.70 -13.31 -0.28
CA VAL A 6 -6.80 -14.23 -0.59
C VAL A 6 -7.25 -13.95 -2.02
N LEU A 7 -7.16 -14.96 -2.89
CA LEU A 7 -7.62 -14.89 -4.28
C LEU A 7 -8.89 -15.73 -4.43
N GLU A 8 -9.98 -15.09 -4.83
CA GLU A 8 -11.31 -15.69 -4.96
C GLU A 8 -11.76 -15.62 -6.42
N CYS A 9 -12.06 -16.75 -7.05
CA CYS A 9 -12.35 -16.81 -8.49
C CYS A 9 -13.76 -17.29 -8.81
N SER A 10 -14.29 -18.19 -7.98
CA SER A 10 -15.63 -18.73 -8.16
C SER A 10 -16.21 -19.17 -6.84
N ASN A 11 -17.51 -18.95 -6.68
CA ASN A 11 -18.27 -19.40 -5.51
C ASN A 11 -18.63 -20.89 -5.58
N ASN A 12 -18.32 -21.57 -6.70
CA ASN A 12 -18.66 -22.95 -6.91
C ASN A 12 -17.55 -23.70 -7.65
N PHE A 13 -17.31 -24.94 -7.28
CA PHE A 13 -16.31 -25.84 -7.84
C PHE A 13 -16.79 -27.27 -7.66
N ASP A 14 -16.36 -28.19 -8.53
CA ASP A 14 -16.61 -29.61 -8.35
C ASP A 14 -15.29 -30.40 -8.27
N ALA A 15 -15.32 -31.53 -7.57
CA ALA A 15 -14.19 -32.43 -7.48
C ALA A 15 -14.23 -33.53 -8.57
N ARG A 16 -15.00 -33.32 -9.66
CA ARG A 16 -15.19 -34.27 -10.78
C ARG A 16 -15.44 -35.71 -10.31
N GLY A 17 -16.30 -35.88 -9.30
CA GLY A 17 -16.68 -37.17 -8.75
C GLY A 17 -15.73 -37.76 -7.70
N LYS A 18 -14.66 -37.04 -7.30
CA LYS A 18 -13.81 -37.38 -6.16
C LYS A 18 -14.28 -36.68 -4.89
N SER A 19 -13.78 -37.12 -3.73
CA SER A 19 -13.93 -36.34 -2.50
C SER A 19 -13.16 -35.02 -2.61
N LEU A 20 -13.63 -33.95 -1.94
CA LEU A 20 -12.97 -32.64 -1.96
C LEU A 20 -11.51 -32.70 -1.47
N GLN A 21 -11.22 -33.60 -0.53
CA GLN A 21 -9.86 -33.85 -0.01
C GLN A 21 -8.92 -34.45 -1.06
N GLN A 22 -9.47 -35.14 -2.07
CA GLN A 22 -8.73 -35.77 -3.15
C GLN A 22 -8.81 -34.98 -4.47
N ALA A 23 -9.40 -33.78 -4.43
CA ALA A 23 -9.45 -32.90 -5.58
C ALA A 23 -8.04 -32.47 -5.99
N ILE A 24 -7.77 -32.45 -7.29
CA ILE A 24 -6.46 -32.07 -7.82
C ILE A 24 -6.37 -30.55 -7.80
N HIS A 25 -5.41 -30.02 -7.04
CA HIS A 25 -5.04 -28.61 -7.05
C HIS A 25 -3.67 -28.44 -7.69
N TRP A 26 -3.49 -27.37 -8.45
CA TRP A 26 -2.22 -27.02 -9.08
C TRP A 26 -1.96 -25.52 -8.91
N SER A 27 -0.71 -25.19 -8.66
CA SER A 27 -0.17 -23.84 -8.70
C SER A 27 1.20 -23.88 -9.36
N ASP A 28 1.56 -22.81 -10.07
CA ASP A 28 2.87 -22.69 -10.69
C ASP A 28 3.98 -22.74 -9.62
N GLU A 29 4.82 -23.78 -9.65
CA GLU A 29 5.87 -23.99 -8.65
C GLU A 29 6.99 -22.96 -8.75
N ALA A 30 7.29 -22.45 -9.95
CA ALA A 30 8.32 -21.43 -10.13
C ALA A 30 7.93 -20.11 -9.45
N VAL A 31 6.64 -19.78 -9.47
CA VAL A 31 6.10 -18.52 -8.93
C VAL A 31 5.64 -18.66 -7.48
N LEU A 32 4.85 -19.70 -7.18
CA LEU A 32 4.14 -19.88 -5.92
C LEU A 32 4.77 -20.88 -4.96
N LYS A 33 5.78 -21.67 -5.40
CA LYS A 33 6.56 -22.61 -4.57
C LYS A 33 5.68 -23.31 -3.51
N SER A 34 6.06 -23.21 -2.24
CA SER A 34 5.34 -23.72 -1.06
C SER A 34 4.60 -22.64 -0.26
N LYS A 35 4.37 -21.45 -0.84
CA LYS A 35 3.69 -20.33 -0.17
C LYS A 35 2.19 -20.25 -0.44
N ALA A 36 1.67 -20.94 -1.46
CA ALA A 36 0.26 -20.94 -1.81
C ALA A 36 -0.49 -22.17 -1.27
N TYR A 37 -1.67 -21.95 -0.70
CA TYR A 37 -2.51 -22.98 -0.09
C TYR A 37 -3.95 -22.77 -0.54
N PHE A 38 -4.58 -23.80 -1.13
CA PHE A 38 -5.98 -23.73 -1.54
C PHE A 38 -6.89 -24.18 -0.39
N TYR A 39 -7.81 -23.32 0.00
CA TYR A 39 -8.81 -23.56 1.05
C TYR A 39 -10.16 -23.81 0.37
N TYR A 40 -10.58 -25.06 0.34
CA TYR A 40 -11.83 -25.50 -0.28
C TYR A 40 -13.03 -25.40 0.67
N ASP A 41 -12.77 -25.26 1.97
CA ASP A 41 -13.73 -25.23 3.07
C ASP A 41 -14.23 -23.81 3.40
N THR A 42 -13.72 -22.79 2.70
CA THR A 42 -14.20 -21.41 2.81
C THR A 42 -15.32 -21.13 1.80
N ASN A 43 -16.18 -20.16 2.12
CA ASN A 43 -17.20 -19.66 1.19
C ASN A 43 -16.99 -18.15 0.93
N PRO A 44 -16.46 -17.75 -0.24
CA PRO A 44 -16.05 -18.61 -1.35
C PRO A 44 -14.73 -19.36 -1.08
N PRO A 45 -14.45 -20.44 -1.84
CA PRO A 45 -13.15 -21.10 -1.85
C PRO A 45 -12.06 -20.15 -2.30
N ALA A 46 -10.88 -20.23 -1.66
CA ALA A 46 -9.85 -19.25 -1.89
C ALA A 46 -8.43 -19.85 -1.93
N LEU A 47 -7.60 -19.30 -2.82
CA LEU A 47 -6.16 -19.52 -2.78
C LEU A 47 -5.52 -18.48 -1.86
N ARG A 48 -4.79 -18.94 -0.85
CA ARG A 48 -4.11 -18.08 0.11
C ARG A 48 -2.60 -18.14 -0.08
N ILE A 49 -1.97 -16.99 -0.29
CA ILE A 49 -0.52 -16.88 -0.42
C ILE A 49 0.05 -16.30 0.88
N LYS A 50 0.97 -17.03 1.53
CA LYS A 50 1.64 -16.62 2.76
C LYS A 50 2.98 -15.96 2.46
N GLY A 51 3.35 -14.96 3.27
CA GLY A 51 4.69 -14.35 3.17
C GLY A 51 4.90 -13.62 1.85
N VAL A 52 3.87 -12.91 1.39
CA VAL A 52 3.88 -12.18 0.11
C VAL A 52 5.02 -11.17 0.06
N LYS A 53 5.73 -11.17 -1.06
CA LYS A 53 6.82 -10.24 -1.40
C LYS A 53 6.47 -9.41 -2.62
N GLN A 54 7.21 -8.33 -2.87
CA GLN A 54 6.98 -7.45 -4.02
C GLN A 54 7.11 -8.18 -5.37
N GLU A 55 7.99 -9.17 -5.46
CA GLU A 55 8.17 -10.06 -6.62
C GLU A 55 6.94 -10.92 -6.94
N ASP A 56 5.99 -11.03 -6.01
CA ASP A 56 4.76 -11.80 -6.19
C ASP A 56 3.69 -10.98 -6.90
N ALA A 57 3.88 -9.67 -7.06
CA ALA A 57 2.95 -8.81 -7.76
C ALA A 57 2.86 -9.20 -9.24
N GLY A 58 1.66 -9.20 -9.80
CA GLY A 58 1.43 -9.56 -11.18
C GLY A 58 0.05 -10.11 -11.46
N LEU A 59 -0.13 -10.59 -12.69
CA LEU A 59 -1.40 -11.11 -13.15
C LEU A 59 -1.49 -12.63 -12.89
N TYR A 60 -2.40 -13.03 -12.02
CA TYR A 60 -2.68 -14.43 -11.73
C TYR A 60 -3.85 -14.92 -12.57
N ARG A 61 -3.73 -16.12 -13.13
CA ARG A 61 -4.83 -16.81 -13.80
C ARG A 61 -5.31 -17.96 -12.93
N CYS A 62 -6.59 -17.93 -12.56
CA CYS A 62 -7.25 -19.08 -11.97
C CYS A 62 -8.15 -19.73 -13.03
N ARG A 63 -8.08 -21.06 -13.10
CA ARG A 63 -8.85 -21.89 -14.01
C ARG A 63 -9.58 -22.94 -13.20
N VAL A 64 -10.89 -23.01 -13.37
CA VAL A 64 -11.77 -23.99 -12.72
C VAL A 64 -12.47 -24.78 -13.82
N ASP A 65 -12.12 -26.05 -13.95
CA ASP A 65 -12.77 -26.98 -14.88
C ASP A 65 -13.92 -27.69 -14.15
N PHE A 66 -15.12 -27.65 -14.74
CA PHE A 66 -16.30 -28.33 -14.22
C PHE A 66 -16.63 -29.58 -15.04
N HIS A 67 -17.31 -30.53 -14.45
CA HIS A 67 -17.73 -31.75 -15.15
C HIS A 67 -18.88 -31.50 -16.13
N LYS A 68 -19.88 -30.69 -15.75
CA LYS A 68 -21.11 -30.43 -16.52
C LYS A 68 -21.29 -28.97 -16.94
N SER A 69 -20.32 -28.11 -16.65
CA SER A 69 -20.39 -26.68 -16.95
C SER A 69 -19.12 -26.24 -17.67
N PRO A 70 -19.16 -25.12 -18.41
CA PRO A 70 -17.96 -24.57 -19.04
C PRO A 70 -16.87 -24.27 -18.01
N THR A 71 -15.61 -24.50 -18.39
CA THR A 71 -14.46 -24.05 -17.62
C THR A 71 -14.56 -22.55 -17.37
N LYS A 72 -14.41 -22.14 -16.11
CA LYS A 72 -14.29 -20.72 -15.76
C LYS A 72 -12.82 -20.34 -15.69
N ASN A 73 -12.50 -19.20 -16.28
CA ASN A 73 -11.20 -18.58 -16.15
C ASN A 73 -11.41 -17.19 -15.55
N CYS A 74 -10.64 -16.84 -14.54
CA CYS A 74 -10.58 -15.47 -14.05
C CYS A 74 -9.12 -15.04 -13.99
N ARG A 75 -8.92 -13.74 -14.21
CA ARG A 75 -7.61 -13.12 -14.08
C ARG A 75 -7.67 -12.11 -12.94
N ILE A 76 -6.69 -12.18 -12.05
CA ILE A 76 -6.66 -11.36 -10.84
C ILE A 76 -5.34 -10.61 -10.83
N GLN A 77 -5.41 -9.28 -10.83
CA GLN A 77 -4.24 -8.44 -10.66
C GLN A 77 -3.88 -8.40 -9.18
N LEU A 78 -2.72 -8.95 -8.84
CA LEU A 78 -2.16 -8.91 -7.51
C LEU A 78 -1.23 -7.71 -7.36
N ASP A 79 -1.67 -6.71 -6.60
CA ASP A 79 -0.82 -5.60 -6.17
C ASP A 79 -0.26 -5.86 -4.78
N VAL A 80 1.06 -5.70 -4.63
CA VAL A 80 1.73 -5.85 -3.34
C VAL A 80 2.03 -4.48 -2.76
N LEU A 81 1.35 -4.16 -1.66
CA LEU A 81 1.50 -2.88 -0.98
C LEU A 81 2.70 -2.88 -0.04
N VAL A 82 3.65 -1.98 -0.29
CA VAL A 82 4.82 -1.78 0.56
C VAL A 82 4.63 -0.47 1.33
N PRO A 83 4.73 -0.47 2.68
CA PRO A 83 4.68 0.77 3.44
C PRO A 83 5.89 1.67 3.13
N PRO A 84 5.75 3.00 3.26
CA PRO A 84 6.91 3.89 3.24
C PRO A 84 7.91 3.50 4.33
N ALA A 85 9.19 3.53 4.00
CA ALA A 85 10.25 3.05 4.90
C ALA A 85 10.51 4.02 6.06
N LYS A 86 10.53 5.33 5.77
CA LYS A 86 10.78 6.38 6.76
C LYS A 86 10.18 7.70 6.29
N ILE A 87 9.71 8.49 7.25
CA ILE A 87 9.24 9.86 7.05
C ILE A 87 10.11 10.79 7.90
N THR A 88 10.77 11.74 7.27
CA THR A 88 11.68 12.70 7.92
C THR A 88 11.19 14.12 7.63
N ILE A 89 11.12 14.96 8.67
CA ILE A 89 10.93 16.40 8.49
C ILE A 89 12.29 17.06 8.65
N LEU A 90 12.63 17.97 7.75
CA LEU A 90 13.78 18.85 7.83
C LEU A 90 13.27 20.28 8.11
N ASP A 91 13.97 20.98 8.99
CA ASP A 91 13.77 22.41 9.23
C ASP A 91 14.34 23.26 8.08
N ASP A 92 14.30 24.58 8.26
CA ASP A 92 14.80 25.59 7.32
C ASP A 92 16.31 25.51 7.10
N GLN A 93 17.04 24.88 8.01
CA GLN A 93 18.48 24.64 7.93
C GLN A 93 18.81 23.25 7.36
N GLY A 94 17.79 22.46 7.00
CA GLY A 94 17.95 21.10 6.50
C GLY A 94 18.26 20.07 7.59
N ALA A 95 18.20 20.44 8.88
CA ALA A 95 18.41 19.53 9.99
C ALA A 95 17.13 18.73 10.27
N ALA A 96 17.31 17.45 10.62
CA ALA A 96 16.17 16.60 10.95
C ALA A 96 15.50 17.06 12.24
N VAL A 97 14.20 17.32 12.18
CA VAL A 97 13.39 17.71 13.33
C VAL A 97 13.29 16.53 14.29
N LEU A 98 13.92 16.67 15.44
CA LEU A 98 13.89 15.70 16.54
C LEU A 98 12.79 16.11 17.53
N ASN A 99 12.02 15.14 18.03
CA ASN A 99 10.96 15.33 19.04
C ASN A 99 9.75 16.20 18.64
N ASN A 100 9.51 16.39 17.34
CA ASN A 100 8.36 17.12 16.80
C ASN A 100 8.26 18.59 17.26
N VAL A 101 9.41 19.25 17.40
CA VAL A 101 9.48 20.70 17.66
C VAL A 101 10.41 21.29 16.63
N VAL A 102 9.92 22.22 15.81
CA VAL A 102 10.74 22.99 14.85
C VAL A 102 10.98 24.38 15.43
N GLY A 103 12.20 24.89 15.31
CA GLY A 103 12.61 26.18 15.89
C GLY A 103 13.54 26.02 17.09
N PRO A 104 13.78 27.11 17.86
CA PRO A 104 12.91 28.28 18.05
C PRO A 104 12.94 29.31 16.92
N TYR A 105 11.78 29.89 16.60
CA TYR A 105 11.62 30.97 15.61
C TYR A 105 11.07 32.25 16.27
N ARG A 106 11.39 33.40 15.69
CA ARG A 106 10.82 34.69 16.10
C ARG A 106 9.44 34.89 15.48
N GLU A 107 8.59 35.68 16.14
CA GLU A 107 7.37 36.17 15.49
C GLU A 107 7.71 36.99 14.24
N ASN A 108 6.84 36.91 13.24
CA ASN A 108 7.02 37.47 11.90
C ASN A 108 8.19 36.88 11.10
N ALA A 109 8.80 35.79 11.56
CA ALA A 109 9.76 35.06 10.76
C ALA A 109 9.07 34.28 9.64
N ASP A 110 9.79 34.11 8.53
CA ASP A 110 9.39 33.23 7.44
C ASP A 110 10.21 31.95 7.53
N ILE A 111 9.56 30.80 7.42
CA ILE A 111 10.22 29.49 7.50
C ILE A 111 9.82 28.61 6.33
N ASN A 112 10.73 27.70 5.98
CA ASN A 112 10.41 26.58 5.13
C ASN A 112 10.64 25.29 5.91
N MET A 113 9.80 24.29 5.65
CA MET A 113 9.96 22.95 6.21
C MET A 113 9.82 21.95 5.09
N THR A 114 10.67 20.93 5.10
CA THR A 114 10.65 19.90 4.08
C THR A 114 10.24 18.57 4.70
N CYS A 115 9.20 17.94 4.16
CA CYS A 115 8.84 16.58 4.50
C CYS A 115 9.30 15.63 3.40
N ILE A 116 10.02 14.58 3.79
CA ILE A 116 10.60 13.58 2.89
C ILE A 116 10.10 12.19 3.31
N SER A 117 9.60 11.42 2.35
CA SER A 117 9.22 10.03 2.52
C SER A 117 9.94 9.17 1.49
N SER A 118 10.65 8.13 1.93
CA SER A 118 11.37 7.21 1.05
C SER A 118 10.66 5.86 0.93
N GLY A 119 10.65 5.30 -0.28
CA GLY A 119 10.07 3.99 -0.58
C GLY A 119 8.55 3.95 -0.48
N GLY A 120 8.03 2.72 -0.43
CA GLY A 120 6.60 2.44 -0.48
C GLY A 120 6.13 2.13 -1.90
N GLN A 121 5.15 1.24 -2.00
CA GLN A 121 4.53 0.80 -3.23
C GLN A 121 3.02 0.69 -2.98
N PRO A 122 2.16 1.36 -3.76
CA PRO A 122 2.49 2.43 -4.70
C PRO A 122 3.15 3.64 -4.03
N THR A 123 3.76 4.51 -4.83
CA THR A 123 4.43 5.72 -4.37
C THR A 123 3.52 6.53 -3.44
N PRO A 124 3.97 6.87 -2.21
CA PRO A 124 3.12 7.55 -1.24
C PRO A 124 2.86 9.01 -1.63
N LYS A 125 1.84 9.62 -1.00
CA LYS A 125 1.60 11.07 -1.07
C LYS A 125 2.01 11.72 0.23
N VAL A 126 2.76 12.83 0.16
CA VAL A 126 3.19 13.62 1.32
C VAL A 126 2.45 14.95 1.31
N THR A 127 1.71 15.22 2.39
CA THR A 127 0.87 16.42 2.52
C THR A 127 1.06 17.07 3.89
N TRP A 128 0.96 18.39 3.94
CA TRP A 128 1.01 19.18 5.16
C TRP A 128 -0.39 19.54 5.63
N TRP A 129 -0.58 19.41 6.94
CA TRP A 129 -1.80 19.68 7.65
C TRP A 129 -1.49 20.61 8.81
N ARG A 130 -2.48 21.34 9.30
CA ARG A 130 -2.47 21.98 10.61
C ARG A 130 -3.76 21.58 11.29
N GLU A 131 -3.63 20.80 12.37
CA GLU A 131 -4.77 20.18 13.04
C GLU A 131 -5.61 19.32 12.08
N HIS A 132 -6.72 19.85 11.56
CA HIS A 132 -7.59 19.18 10.59
C HIS A 132 -7.67 19.91 9.24
N ALA A 133 -6.93 21.00 9.07
CA ALA A 133 -6.89 21.77 7.84
C ALA A 133 -5.71 21.33 6.97
N LEU A 134 -5.95 21.04 5.69
CA LEU A 134 -4.90 20.82 4.71
C LEU A 134 -4.23 22.18 4.42
N LEU A 135 -2.91 22.24 4.55
CA LEU A 135 -2.12 23.43 4.21
C LEU A 135 -1.52 23.34 2.83
N ASP A 136 -0.99 22.17 2.48
CA ASP A 136 -0.36 21.94 1.19
C ASP A 136 -0.39 20.45 0.81
N ASP A 137 -0.75 20.17 -0.43
CA ASP A 137 -0.73 18.84 -1.04
C ASP A 137 0.18 18.75 -2.27
N SER A 138 0.96 19.79 -2.55
CA SER A 138 1.93 19.79 -3.64
C SER A 138 3.18 18.98 -3.28
N TYR A 139 3.44 17.89 -4.00
CA TYR A 139 4.61 17.05 -3.76
C TYR A 139 5.32 16.70 -5.07
N HIS A 140 6.62 16.43 -4.95
CA HIS A 140 7.47 15.99 -6.03
C HIS A 140 8.02 14.60 -5.74
N VAL A 141 8.05 13.77 -6.77
CA VAL A 141 8.71 12.46 -6.73
C VAL A 141 10.08 12.61 -7.36
N LEU A 142 11.13 12.33 -6.59
CA LEU A 142 12.51 12.36 -7.03
C LEU A 142 12.88 11.06 -7.78
N PRO A 143 13.96 11.06 -8.59
CA PRO A 143 14.35 9.89 -9.40
C PRO A 143 14.64 8.61 -8.60
N ASP A 144 15.01 8.75 -7.34
CA ASP A 144 15.26 7.64 -6.39
C ASP A 144 13.95 7.09 -5.76
N GLY A 145 12.79 7.60 -6.18
CA GLY A 145 11.48 7.27 -5.62
C GLY A 145 11.15 8.00 -4.32
N THR A 146 12.02 8.90 -3.84
CA THR A 146 11.77 9.72 -2.67
C THR A 146 10.71 10.78 -2.97
N VAL A 147 9.71 10.89 -2.11
CA VAL A 147 8.64 11.89 -2.22
C VAL A 147 8.95 13.05 -1.29
N LYS A 148 8.97 14.26 -1.84
CA LYS A 148 9.32 15.50 -1.15
C LYS A 148 8.19 16.52 -1.26
N ASN A 149 7.82 17.14 -0.15
CA ASN A 149 6.94 18.29 -0.10
C ASN A 149 7.63 19.40 0.74
N VAL A 150 7.64 20.64 0.23
CA VAL A 150 8.19 21.81 0.92
C VAL A 150 7.06 22.79 1.27
N LEU A 151 6.82 22.98 2.56
CA LEU A 151 5.87 23.98 3.06
C LEU A 151 6.59 25.29 3.35
N TYR A 152 6.06 26.39 2.83
CA TYR A 152 6.49 27.75 3.15
C TYR A 152 5.44 28.41 4.05
N LEU A 153 5.86 28.89 5.21
CA LEU A 153 5.02 29.67 6.12
C LEU A 153 5.64 31.05 6.30
N GLU A 154 4.88 32.08 5.99
CA GLU A 154 5.29 33.46 6.17
C GLU A 154 4.67 34.04 7.45
N LYS A 155 5.36 35.00 8.06
CA LYS A 155 4.87 35.81 9.19
C LYS A 155 4.34 34.95 10.35
N LEU A 156 5.20 34.09 10.90
CA LEU A 156 4.84 33.25 12.04
C LEU A 156 4.26 34.04 13.22
N SER A 157 3.21 33.51 13.84
CA SER A 157 2.53 34.11 14.98
C SER A 157 2.64 33.22 16.23
N ARG A 158 2.31 33.78 17.40
CA ARG A 158 2.23 32.97 18.65
C ARG A 158 1.22 31.82 18.58
N HIS A 159 0.24 31.89 17.68
CA HIS A 159 -0.74 30.80 17.48
C HIS A 159 -0.12 29.59 16.77
N ASP A 160 1.03 29.76 16.10
CA ASP A 160 1.76 28.68 15.45
C ASP A 160 2.65 27.91 16.44
N LEU A 161 2.88 28.46 17.64
CA LEU A 161 3.61 27.83 18.74
C LEU A 161 2.85 26.59 19.26
N HIS A 162 3.56 25.47 19.47
CA HIS A 162 3.01 24.15 19.81
C HIS A 162 2.05 23.53 18.80
N SER A 163 1.62 24.27 17.77
CA SER A 163 0.80 23.71 16.73
C SER A 163 1.59 22.65 15.95
N MET A 164 2.87 22.91 15.66
CA MET A 164 3.86 22.09 14.89
C MET A 164 4.22 20.70 15.46
N SER A 165 3.20 19.95 15.88
CA SER A 165 3.24 18.58 16.37
C SER A 165 3.31 17.58 15.19
N PRO A 166 3.52 16.26 15.42
CA PRO A 166 3.56 15.27 14.33
C PRO A 166 2.23 15.17 13.55
N LYS A 167 1.18 15.87 14.00
CA LYS A 167 -0.13 16.00 13.33
C LYS A 167 -0.08 16.92 12.10
N TRP A 168 1.03 17.62 11.85
CA TRP A 168 1.15 18.51 10.69
C TRP A 168 1.49 17.84 9.37
N LYS A 169 1.65 16.52 9.38
CA LYS A 169 1.95 15.75 8.19
C LYS A 169 1.02 14.57 8.09
N LYS A 170 0.60 14.29 6.86
CA LYS A 170 -0.07 13.05 6.54
C LYS A 170 0.63 12.43 5.35
N VAL A 171 1.18 11.24 5.57
CA VAL A 171 1.62 10.37 4.49
C VAL A 171 0.53 9.35 4.27
N THR A 172 -0.21 9.52 3.18
CA THR A 172 -1.34 8.64 2.87
C THR A 172 -0.82 7.51 1.99
N ARG A 173 -1.07 6.27 2.41
CA ARG A 173 -0.88 5.09 1.57
C ARG A 173 -1.97 5.11 0.50
N GLN A 174 -1.59 5.04 -0.77
CA GLN A 174 -2.57 4.76 -1.81
C GLN A 174 -2.90 3.27 -1.73
N LEU A 175 -4.11 2.97 -1.25
CA LEU A 175 -4.64 1.61 -1.22
C LEU A 175 -5.10 1.28 -2.64
N SER A 176 -4.50 0.28 -3.30
CA SER A 176 -5.14 -0.34 -4.45
C SER A 176 -6.03 -1.47 -3.96
N LEU A 177 -7.26 -1.51 -4.48
CA LEU A 177 -8.14 -2.66 -4.31
C LEU A 177 -7.69 -3.76 -5.28
N PRO A 178 -7.82 -5.05 -4.91
CA PRO A 178 -7.64 -6.14 -5.86
C PRO A 178 -8.53 -5.92 -7.08
N THR A 179 -7.93 -5.89 -8.26
CA THR A 179 -8.68 -5.67 -9.51
C THR A 179 -8.93 -7.02 -10.19
N TYR A 180 -10.20 -7.40 -10.24
CA TYR A 180 -10.66 -8.56 -11.00
C TYR A 180 -10.78 -8.16 -12.47
N LEU A 181 -10.05 -8.85 -13.35
CA LEU A 181 -10.12 -8.66 -14.78
C LEU A 181 -10.99 -9.78 -15.37
N ASP A 182 -12.23 -9.44 -15.70
CA ASP A 182 -13.13 -10.34 -16.43
C ASP A 182 -12.66 -10.49 -17.88
N GLU A 183 -12.48 -11.73 -18.35
CA GLU A 183 -12.37 -12.03 -19.78
C GLU A 183 -13.80 -12.12 -20.34
N LYS A 184 -14.13 -11.22 -21.29
CA LYS A 184 -15.31 -11.36 -22.15
C LYS A 184 -15.18 -12.55 -23.09
#